data_AF-A0A0D2HZQ1-F1
#
_entry.id   AF-A0A0D2HZQ1-F1
#
_cell.length_a   1.000
_cell.length_b   1.000
_cell.length_c   1.000
_cell.angle_alpha   90.00
_cell.angle_beta   90.00
_cell.angle_gamma   90.00
#
_symmetry.space_group_name_H-M   'P 1'
#
loop_
_entity.id
_entity.type
_entity.pdbx_description
1 polymer ?
#
loop_
_entity_poly.entity_id
_entity_poly.type
_entity_poly.pdbx_seq_one_letter_code
_entity_poly.pdbx_strand_id
1 'polypeptide(L)'
;MLAYVEQLIELVASGRGIGAVLAQVTKGAAELLGNHADKYALHMKGMHWPAHSAPPFVLAFSLSPRGGDFLKGVPHLLMQAINSQTSKLLFGGTRKTVNFKSHADKGLAVWWHENYKLILDSLGICFYLGMSLLNHGKLLPSHLAAA
;
A
#
# COMPACT_ATOMS: atom_id res chain seq x y z
N MET A 1 28.95 -3.09 -7.85
CA MET A 1 27.72 -2.92 -7.03
C MET A 1 26.57 -3.77 -7.57
N LEU A 2 26.29 -3.77 -8.87
CA LEU A 2 25.25 -4.63 -9.49
C LEU A 2 25.47 -6.14 -9.25
N ALA A 3 26.72 -6.62 -9.35
CA ALA A 3 27.05 -8.04 -9.16
C ALA A 3 26.64 -8.64 -7.79
N TYR A 4 26.61 -7.85 -6.71
CA TYR A 4 26.23 -8.36 -5.39
C TYR A 4 24.72 -8.58 -5.26
N VAL A 5 23.91 -7.72 -5.90
CA VAL A 5 22.46 -7.85 -5.88
C VAL A 5 22.03 -9.06 -6.71
N GLU A 6 22.63 -9.24 -7.89
CA GLU A 6 22.40 -10.40 -8.76
C GLU A 6 22.73 -11.71 -8.04
N GLN A 7 23.91 -11.79 -7.42
CA GLN A 7 24.31 -12.97 -6.64
C GLN A 7 23.35 -13.25 -5.47
N LEU A 8 22.88 -12.21 -4.78
CA LEU A 8 21.95 -12.39 -3.66
C LEU A 8 20.58 -12.91 -4.15
N ILE A 9 20.10 -12.42 -5.29
CA ILE A 9 18.88 -12.92 -5.93
C ILE A 9 19.03 -14.41 -6.26
N GLU A 10 20.15 -14.83 -6.85
CA GLU A 10 20.41 -16.24 -7.15
C GLU A 10 20.48 -17.12 -5.89
N LEU A 11 21.09 -16.62 -4.81
CA LEU A 11 21.14 -17.33 -3.53
C LEU A 11 19.75 -17.48 -2.90
N VAL A 12 18.92 -16.44 -2.95
CA VAL A 12 17.53 -16.48 -2.47
C VAL A 12 16.72 -17.47 -3.30
N ALA A 13 16.78 -17.37 -4.63
CA ALA A 13 16.05 -18.25 -5.54
C ALA A 13 16.46 -19.73 -5.39
N SER A 14 17.75 -20.00 -5.16
CA SER A 14 18.28 -21.36 -4.93
C SER A 14 18.18 -21.83 -3.49
N GLY A 15 17.77 -20.98 -2.54
CA GLY A 15 17.70 -21.30 -1.12
C GLY A 15 19.05 -21.71 -0.50
N ARG A 16 20.16 -21.10 -0.93
CA ARG A 16 21.52 -21.46 -0.46
C ARG A 16 22.11 -20.41 0.48
N GLY A 17 22.81 -20.88 1.52
CA GLY A 17 23.51 -20.01 2.48
C GLY A 17 22.59 -18.94 3.07
N ILE A 18 23.00 -17.67 3.00
CA ILE A 18 22.19 -16.53 3.45
C ILE A 18 20.86 -16.39 2.68
N GLY A 19 20.78 -16.90 1.45
CA GLY A 19 19.57 -16.87 0.64
C GLY A 19 18.42 -17.68 1.23
N ALA A 20 18.72 -18.81 1.90
CA ALA A 20 17.71 -19.60 2.61
C ALA A 20 17.02 -18.82 3.74
N VAL A 21 17.80 -17.96 4.42
CA VAL A 21 17.32 -17.08 5.49
C VAL A 21 16.48 -15.95 4.91
N LEU A 22 16.99 -15.26 3.89
CA LEU A 22 16.32 -14.14 3.24
C LEU A 22 15.02 -14.55 2.52
N ALA A 23 14.88 -15.81 2.13
CA ALA A 23 13.66 -16.37 1.56
C ALA A 23 12.47 -16.46 2.55
N GLN A 24 12.71 -16.36 3.86
CA GLN A 24 11.67 -16.47 4.90
C GLN A 24 10.84 -15.18 5.13
N VAL A 25 10.85 -14.25 4.18
CA VAL A 25 10.20 -12.92 4.28
C VAL A 25 10.80 -12.06 5.41
N THR A 26 10.56 -10.76 5.42
CA THR A 26 11.22 -9.80 6.34
C THR A 26 11.19 -10.20 7.81
N LYS A 27 10.02 -10.63 8.33
CA LYS A 27 9.90 -11.06 9.73
C LYS A 27 10.68 -12.34 10.01
N GLY A 28 10.49 -13.39 9.20
CA GLY A 28 11.14 -14.69 9.40
C GLY A 28 12.66 -14.62 9.23
N ALA A 29 13.14 -13.84 8.26
CA ALA A 29 14.57 -13.59 8.08
C ALA A 29 15.19 -12.92 9.32
N ALA A 30 14.50 -11.96 9.94
CA ALA A 30 14.99 -11.29 11.14
C ALA A 30 15.01 -12.21 12.37
N GLU A 31 13.99 -13.05 12.54
CA GLU A 31 13.94 -14.06 13.61
C GLU A 31 15.11 -15.06 13.50
N LEU A 32 15.43 -15.50 12.28
CA LEU A 32 16.55 -16.42 12.01
C LEU A 32 17.93 -15.76 12.18
N LEU A 33 18.06 -14.48 11.81
CA LEU A 33 19.33 -13.74 11.96
C LEU A 33 19.66 -13.44 13.43
N GLY A 34 18.64 -13.25 14.27
CA GLY A 34 18.82 -12.87 15.66
C GLY A 34 19.53 -11.51 15.79
N ASN A 35 20.33 -11.32 16.84
CA ASN A 35 21.21 -10.15 17.03
C ASN A 35 20.52 -8.78 16.81
N HIS A 36 19.29 -8.64 17.29
CA HIS A 36 18.48 -7.42 17.13
C HIS A 36 18.13 -7.04 15.69
N ALA A 37 18.14 -8.01 14.76
CA ALA A 37 17.74 -7.80 13.36
C ALA A 37 16.29 -7.31 13.23
N ASP A 38 15.43 -7.58 14.22
CA ASP A 38 14.05 -7.08 14.30
C ASP A 38 13.96 -5.55 14.21
N LYS A 39 14.98 -4.81 14.68
CA LYS A 39 15.04 -3.34 14.58
C LYS A 39 15.11 -2.82 13.15
N TYR A 40 15.54 -3.65 12.20
CA TYR A 40 15.66 -3.33 10.78
C TYR A 40 14.55 -3.97 9.94
N ALA A 41 13.74 -4.84 10.55
CA ALA A 41 12.75 -5.67 9.88
C ALA A 41 11.38 -4.99 9.83
N LEU A 42 11.28 -3.87 9.10
CA LEU A 42 10.01 -3.15 8.99
C LEU A 42 8.99 -3.99 8.21
N HIS A 43 7.92 -4.40 8.89
CA HIS A 43 6.90 -5.30 8.33
C HIS A 43 5.52 -5.02 8.93
N MET A 44 4.48 -5.51 8.26
CA MET A 44 3.13 -5.62 8.83
C MET A 44 2.58 -7.02 8.57
N LYS A 45 2.12 -7.68 9.64
CA LYS A 45 1.66 -9.09 9.62
C LYS A 45 2.65 -10.06 8.94
N GLY A 46 3.95 -9.81 9.12
CA GLY A 46 5.04 -10.61 8.53
C GLY A 46 5.51 -10.18 7.14
N MET A 47 4.69 -9.47 6.36
CA MET A 47 5.03 -8.99 5.01
C MET A 47 5.82 -7.67 5.05
N HIS A 48 6.81 -7.55 4.17
CA HIS A 48 7.69 -6.37 4.05
C HIS A 48 6.90 -5.07 3.95
N TRP A 49 7.36 -4.02 4.62
CA TRP A 49 6.74 -2.71 4.58
C TRP A 49 7.05 -1.96 3.26
N PRO A 50 6.06 -1.37 2.57
CA PRO A 50 6.30 -0.59 1.34
C PRO A 50 7.02 0.75 1.59
N ALA A 51 7.64 1.34 0.58
CA ALA A 51 8.52 2.52 0.68
C ALA A 51 7.87 3.88 1.08
N HIS A 52 6.73 3.91 1.77
CA HIS A 52 6.05 5.14 2.20
C HIS A 52 5.83 5.22 3.72
N SER A 53 6.00 6.42 4.26
CA SER A 53 5.91 6.72 5.70
C SER A 53 4.96 7.87 6.05
N ALA A 54 4.28 8.47 5.08
CA ALA A 54 3.31 9.52 5.40
C ALA A 54 2.06 8.91 6.06
N PRO A 55 1.42 9.60 7.04
CA PRO A 55 0.27 9.11 7.81
C PRO A 55 -0.80 8.31 7.04
N PRO A 56 -1.32 8.76 5.87
CA PRO A 56 -2.29 7.98 5.10
C PRO A 56 -1.79 6.57 4.70
N PHE A 57 -0.54 6.49 4.26
CA PHE A 57 0.06 5.23 3.82
C PHE A 57 0.35 4.31 4.99
N VAL A 58 0.89 4.87 6.08
CA VAL A 58 1.16 4.11 7.29
C VAL A 58 -0.13 3.47 7.80
N LEU A 59 -1.23 4.21 7.81
CA LEU A 59 -2.54 3.68 8.20
C LEU A 59 -3.01 2.57 7.25
N ALA A 60 -3.01 2.82 5.93
CA ALA A 60 -3.45 1.83 4.94
C ALA A 60 -2.63 0.53 5.00
N PHE A 61 -1.29 0.62 5.07
CA PHE A 61 -0.42 -0.55 5.08
C PHE A 61 -0.55 -1.33 6.37
N SER A 62 -0.85 -0.65 7.49
CA SER A 62 -1.08 -1.28 8.79
C SER A 62 -2.39 -2.07 8.83
N LEU A 63 -3.44 -1.56 8.17
CA LEU A 63 -4.76 -2.17 8.17
C LEU A 63 -4.95 -3.26 7.11
N SER A 64 -4.18 -3.18 6.01
CA SER A 64 -4.26 -4.12 4.88
C SER A 64 -4.43 -5.60 5.30
N PRO A 65 -5.41 -6.33 4.74
CA PRO A 65 -5.75 -7.69 5.18
C PRO A 65 -4.64 -8.71 4.94
N ARG A 66 -3.71 -8.44 4.01
CA ARG A 66 -2.66 -9.39 3.60
C ARG A 66 -1.25 -9.06 4.11
N GLY A 67 -1.12 -8.04 4.97
CA GLY A 67 0.16 -7.52 5.46
C GLY A 67 0.55 -6.19 4.81
N GLY A 68 1.82 -5.79 4.96
CA GLY A 68 2.37 -4.51 4.51
C GLY A 68 2.25 -4.31 3.00
N ASP A 69 1.09 -3.88 2.55
CA ASP A 69 0.74 -3.83 1.14
C ASP A 69 0.29 -2.44 0.72
N PHE A 70 0.79 -2.02 -0.44
CA PHE A 70 0.40 -0.79 -1.07
C PHE A 70 -1.00 -0.87 -1.69
N LEU A 71 -1.38 -2.01 -2.25
CA LEU A 71 -2.51 -2.08 -3.18
C LEU A 71 -3.88 -2.12 -2.49
N LYS A 72 -4.02 -2.71 -1.29
CA LYS A 72 -5.35 -2.94 -0.67
C LYS A 72 -6.07 -1.70 -0.14
N GLY A 73 -5.41 -0.54 -0.02
CA GLY A 73 -6.05 0.62 0.61
C GLY A 73 -5.36 1.95 0.38
N VAL A 74 -4.44 2.04 -0.59
CA VAL A 74 -3.71 3.28 -0.82
C VAL A 74 -4.68 4.44 -1.13
N PRO A 75 -4.60 5.55 -0.38
CA PRO A 75 -5.45 6.70 -0.60
C PRO A 75 -4.92 7.54 -1.76
N HIS A 76 -5.04 7.00 -2.97
CA HIS A 76 -4.48 7.57 -4.18
C HIS A 76 -5.11 8.92 -4.57
N LEU A 77 -6.37 9.18 -4.17
CA LEU A 77 -6.98 10.52 -4.24
C LEU A 77 -6.40 11.50 -3.21
N LEU A 78 -5.34 11.15 -2.49
CA LEU A 78 -4.54 12.14 -1.76
C LEU A 78 -3.20 12.37 -2.47
N MET A 79 -2.73 11.41 -3.27
CA MET A 79 -1.42 11.45 -3.97
C MET A 79 -1.35 12.45 -5.12
N GLN A 80 -2.48 12.97 -5.56
CA GLN A 80 -2.57 13.83 -6.73
C GLN A 80 -2.88 15.26 -6.30
N ALA A 81 -2.34 16.28 -6.96
CA ALA A 81 -2.55 17.68 -6.56
C ALA A 81 -3.99 18.18 -6.83
N ILE A 82 -4.79 17.42 -7.60
CA ILE A 82 -6.06 17.85 -8.22
C ILE A 82 -7.21 16.95 -7.77
N ASN A 83 -7.53 16.90 -6.47
CA ASN A 83 -8.59 16.00 -5.99
C ASN A 83 -9.38 16.51 -4.78
N SER A 84 -9.25 17.77 -4.38
CA SER A 84 -10.04 18.32 -3.28
C SER A 84 -11.55 18.23 -3.57
N GLN A 85 -11.97 18.43 -4.81
CA GLN A 85 -13.37 18.29 -5.22
C GLN A 85 -13.85 16.84 -5.21
N THR A 86 -13.08 15.92 -5.82
CA THR A 86 -13.42 14.49 -5.90
C THR A 86 -13.42 13.83 -4.52
N SER A 87 -12.42 14.11 -3.69
CA SER A 87 -12.37 13.62 -2.30
C SER A 87 -13.52 14.16 -1.44
N LYS A 88 -13.89 15.44 -1.61
CA LYS A 88 -15.07 16.02 -0.96
C LYS A 88 -16.36 15.34 -1.41
N LEU A 89 -16.52 15.10 -2.70
CA LEU A 89 -17.69 14.45 -3.27
C LEU A 89 -17.84 13.01 -2.77
N LEU A 90 -16.75 12.24 -2.75
CA LEU A 90 -16.80 10.80 -2.51
C LEU A 90 -16.83 10.44 -1.02
N PHE A 91 -16.14 11.21 -0.18
CA PHE A 91 -16.01 10.90 1.24
C PHE A 91 -15.89 12.15 2.12
N GLY A 92 -16.35 13.32 1.67
CA GLY A 92 -16.40 14.51 2.52
C GLY A 92 -15.03 15.09 2.88
N GLY A 93 -13.99 14.83 2.07
CA GLY A 93 -12.65 15.37 2.25
C GLY A 93 -12.60 16.89 2.46
N THR A 94 -11.71 17.30 3.36
CA THR A 94 -11.41 18.70 3.73
C THR A 94 -10.01 19.12 3.26
N ARG A 95 -9.65 20.40 3.49
CA ARG A 95 -8.28 20.87 3.25
C ARG A 95 -7.24 20.13 4.10
N LYS A 96 -7.63 19.56 5.25
CA LYS A 96 -6.74 18.73 6.09
C LYS A 96 -6.54 17.33 5.51
N THR A 97 -7.50 16.83 4.73
CA THR A 97 -7.41 15.54 4.06
C THR A 97 -6.26 15.51 3.05
N VAL A 98 -6.11 16.56 2.24
CA VAL A 98 -5.02 16.67 1.23
C VAL A 98 -3.65 17.01 1.84
N ASN A 99 -3.59 17.44 3.10
CA ASN A 99 -2.32 17.64 3.79
C ASN A 99 -1.75 16.29 4.27
N PHE A 100 -0.71 15.81 3.60
CA PHE A 100 -0.02 14.56 3.93
C PHE A 100 0.58 14.50 5.32
N LYS A 101 0.99 15.64 5.89
CA LYS A 101 1.58 15.70 7.23
C LYS A 101 0.51 15.68 8.33
N SER A 102 -0.76 15.84 7.98
CA SER A 102 -1.87 15.82 8.93
C SER A 102 -2.41 14.42 9.12
N HIS A 103 -2.72 14.06 10.37
CA HIS A 103 -3.46 12.86 10.72
C HIS A 103 -4.97 13.02 10.50
N ALA A 104 -5.46 14.25 10.39
CA ALA A 104 -6.89 14.52 10.22
C ALA A 104 -7.41 13.92 8.90
N ASP A 105 -8.62 13.37 8.99
CA ASP A 105 -9.41 12.76 7.91
C ASP A 105 -8.75 11.56 7.20
N LYS A 106 -7.57 11.11 7.65
CA LYS A 106 -6.85 9.99 7.02
C LYS A 106 -7.55 8.66 7.19
N GLY A 107 -8.19 8.44 8.34
CA GLY A 107 -9.02 7.26 8.55
C GLY A 107 -10.17 7.17 7.56
N LEU A 108 -10.88 8.28 7.34
CA LEU A 108 -11.98 8.36 6.39
C LEU A 108 -11.51 8.13 4.95
N ALA A 109 -10.39 8.76 4.56
CA ALA A 109 -9.80 8.56 3.25
C ALA A 109 -9.38 7.10 3.05
N VAL A 110 -8.66 6.49 3.99
CA VAL A 110 -8.22 5.08 3.88
C VAL A 110 -9.43 4.15 3.81
N TRP A 111 -10.39 4.28 4.72
CA TRP A 111 -11.62 3.47 4.72
C TRP A 111 -12.33 3.51 3.37
N TRP A 112 -12.51 4.71 2.79
CA TRP A 112 -13.19 4.83 1.50
C TRP A 112 -12.40 4.13 0.38
N HIS A 113 -11.07 4.28 0.36
CA HIS A 113 -10.21 3.68 -0.66
C HIS A 113 -10.09 2.16 -0.53
N GLU A 114 -10.10 1.62 0.68
CA GLU A 114 -10.15 0.16 0.91
C GLU A 114 -11.42 -0.45 0.31
N ASN A 115 -12.58 0.18 0.54
CA ASN A 115 -13.85 -0.26 -0.03
C ASN A 115 -13.88 -0.13 -1.55
N TYR A 116 -13.43 1.01 -2.09
CA TYR A 116 -13.35 1.20 -3.54
C TYR A 116 -12.42 0.17 -4.19
N LYS A 117 -11.26 -0.10 -3.57
CA LYS A 117 -10.33 -1.11 -4.05
C LYS A 117 -10.93 -2.51 -4.07
N LEU A 118 -11.73 -2.86 -3.07
CA LEU A 118 -12.44 -4.14 -3.00
C LEU A 118 -13.41 -4.30 -4.18
N ILE A 119 -14.13 -3.24 -4.54
CA ILE A 119 -15.02 -3.23 -5.72
C ILE A 119 -14.20 -3.47 -6.99
N LEU A 120 -13.10 -2.74 -7.18
CA LEU A 120 -12.25 -2.90 -8.36
C LEU A 120 -11.66 -4.32 -8.47
N ASP A 121 -11.18 -4.89 -7.37
CA ASP A 121 -10.69 -6.28 -7.34
C ASP A 121 -11.78 -7.27 -7.71
N SER A 122 -13.00 -7.07 -7.21
CA SER A 122 -14.14 -7.96 -7.46
C SER A 122 -14.58 -7.92 -8.94
N LEU A 123 -14.43 -6.77 -9.59
CA LEU A 123 -14.74 -6.58 -11.01
C LEU A 123 -13.56 -6.91 -11.94
N GLY A 124 -12.39 -7.27 -11.40
CA GLY A 124 -11.17 -7.48 -12.19
C GLY A 124 -10.64 -6.20 -12.86
N ILE A 125 -11.03 -5.02 -12.38
CA ILE A 125 -10.59 -3.75 -12.94
C ILE A 125 -9.18 -3.43 -12.40
N CYS A 126 -8.26 -3.16 -13.32
CA CYS A 126 -6.89 -2.77 -12.97
C CYS A 126 -6.88 -1.58 -12.00
N PHE A 127 -6.15 -1.72 -10.90
CA PHE A 127 -6.00 -0.65 -9.90
C PHE A 127 -5.51 0.67 -10.50
N TYR A 128 -4.52 0.62 -11.41
CA TYR A 128 -3.99 1.82 -12.06
C TYR A 128 -5.01 2.52 -12.95
N LEU A 129 -5.93 1.76 -13.56
CA LEU A 129 -7.03 2.33 -14.33
C LEU A 129 -8.01 3.05 -13.40
N GLY A 130 -8.42 2.37 -12.31
CA GLY A 130 -9.24 2.96 -11.26
C GLY A 130 -8.66 4.25 -10.69
N MET A 131 -7.37 4.23 -10.34
CA MET A 131 -6.66 5.39 -9.79
C MET A 131 -6.58 6.56 -10.78
N SER A 132 -6.28 6.28 -12.05
CA SER A 132 -6.12 7.32 -13.08
C SER A 132 -7.47 7.96 -13.44
N LEU A 133 -8.51 7.14 -13.59
CA LEU A 133 -9.81 7.60 -14.07
C LEU A 133 -10.67 8.24 -12.96
N LEU A 134 -10.51 7.81 -11.71
CA LEU A 134 -11.30 8.35 -10.59
C LEU A 134 -11.10 9.86 -10.38
N ASN A 135 -9.88 10.36 -10.57
CA ASN A 135 -9.59 11.80 -10.49
C ASN A 135 -10.29 12.62 -11.57
N HIS A 136 -10.65 11.99 -12.69
CA HIS A 136 -11.37 12.60 -13.80
C HIS A 136 -12.89 12.38 -13.71
N GLY A 137 -13.38 11.96 -12.54
CA GLY A 137 -14.81 11.69 -12.32
C GLY A 137 -15.32 10.48 -13.10
N LYS A 138 -14.45 9.52 -13.44
CA LYS A 138 -14.80 8.26 -14.10
C LYS A 138 -14.61 7.09 -13.13
N LEU A 139 -15.23 5.93 -13.40
CA LEU A 139 -15.26 4.79 -12.47
C LEU A 139 -15.73 5.16 -11.04
N LEU A 140 -16.65 6.13 -10.93
CA LEU A 140 -17.33 6.41 -9.67
C LEU A 140 -18.17 5.19 -9.26
N PRO A 141 -18.43 4.97 -7.95
CA PRO A 141 -19.32 3.90 -7.51
C PRO A 141 -20.68 3.88 -8.24
N SER A 142 -21.23 5.06 -8.55
CA SER A 142 -22.47 5.19 -9.33
C SER A 142 -22.37 4.66 -10.76
N HIS A 143 -21.20 4.75 -11.40
CA HIS A 143 -20.98 4.17 -12.72
C HIS A 143 -20.88 2.65 -12.67
N LEU A 144 -20.32 2.11 -11.58
CA LEU A 144 -20.15 0.67 -11.39
C LEU A 144 -21.47 0.00 -10.99
N ALA A 145 -22.34 0.70 -10.26
CA ALA A 145 -23.64 0.19 -9.83
C ALA A 145 -24.70 0.13 -10.95
N ALA A 146 -24.47 0.82 -12.07
CA ALA A 146 -25.39 0.88 -13.20
C ALA A 146 -25.08 -0.13 -14.31
N ALA A 147 -24.02 -0.93 -14.15
CA ALA A 147 -23.57 -1.97 -15.07
C ALA A 147 -24.07 -3.35 -14.62
#